data_AF-A0A317ZMQ1-F1
#
_entry.id   AF-A0A317ZMQ1-F1
#
_cell.length_a   1.000
_cell.length_b   1.000
_cell.length_c   1.000
_cell.angle_alpha   90.00
_cell.angle_beta   90.00
_cell.angle_gamma   90.00
#
_symmetry.space_group_name_H-M   'P 1'
#
loop_
_entity.id
_entity.type
_entity.pdbx_description
1 polymer ?
#
loop_
_entity_poly.entity_id
_entity_poly.type
_entity_poly.pdbx_seq_one_letter_code
_entity_poly.pdbx_strand_id
1 'polypeptide(L)'
;MRRAVYGMKVFVKNFAITDLAKFSLLLHFHRCARSKLTHFQYPHLNHLMKTLYIACSLAGLLALTANAETKLKKEKLQIVFLMGQSNMVGLADPETAVYLTEPAYVPPKDFVTKKSEFFDWQNLYWQGVRTFKGPQKYKDELDALVEERRMSRMKWRQRVKGQHGPWQEAWGKKPEGKGRGVMYPYLDAKAAEEGIYERMDAIIGHPDNEFTVEAAYQELIARDKVIADEIELVRREYLQDADHSDFQSFQDAIKAAKIPRNLESDVEQWRSTYAHLAREHVNLPIAERVHIVAHGHVDGSEGEKNRYTTHGPLSVGFGGSINKIGPEYGIGIALERMVDAPILLVKCSWGNTAIKDAWRPPTLDGVETPSEKAAREAWNKKMAARAEAEGREYTPVPAPKKTGELSYCWGMTLPHIEKVLADPGKYHPEYDPDLGYEIGGMVWFQGYSDQNNPAYGEHLVELVNFMRDQVDTPDMPFVAGTLGMPAYRHMALEGNVNGGMIQAAQFPGMRGTMDVVNTAPYFPLELDMAHNVRTGMDKEDPEHAKAMDILKRATSNKGFHYHGSAKCFLLMGDAMGRSLANLMAGGEPKIFEQLTCISCE
;
A
#
# COMPACT_ATOMS: atom_id res chain seq x y z
N MET A 1 1.28 -20.62 -46.50
CA MET A 1 0.43 -21.71 -45.92
C MET A 1 1.08 -23.09 -45.94
N ARG A 2 1.54 -23.66 -47.07
CA ARG A 2 2.16 -25.01 -47.08
C ARG A 2 3.44 -25.13 -46.23
N ARG A 3 4.24 -24.06 -46.08
CA ARG A 3 5.38 -24.00 -45.14
C ARG A 3 4.95 -23.95 -43.65
N ALA A 4 3.83 -23.31 -43.32
CA ALA A 4 3.31 -23.22 -41.96
C ALA A 4 2.72 -24.57 -41.48
N VAL A 5 2.03 -25.28 -42.38
CA VAL A 5 1.49 -26.62 -42.10
C VAL A 5 2.60 -27.67 -41.96
N TYR A 6 3.70 -27.53 -42.70
CA TYR A 6 4.86 -28.42 -42.57
C TYR A 6 5.63 -28.16 -41.26
N GLY A 7 5.79 -26.89 -40.85
CA GLY A 7 6.38 -26.53 -39.55
C GLY A 7 5.57 -27.06 -38.36
N MET A 8 4.24 -27.02 -38.45
CA MET A 8 3.34 -27.48 -37.38
C MET A 8 3.37 -29.01 -37.21
N LYS A 9 3.55 -29.78 -38.30
CA LYS A 9 3.71 -31.25 -38.23
C LYS A 9 5.04 -31.69 -37.63
N VAL A 10 6.10 -30.90 -37.78
CA VAL A 10 7.40 -31.16 -37.14
C VAL A 10 7.36 -30.79 -35.65
N PHE A 11 6.64 -29.72 -35.30
CA PHE A 11 6.49 -29.25 -33.91
C PHE A 11 5.75 -30.26 -33.01
N VAL A 12 4.69 -30.89 -33.52
CA VAL A 12 3.87 -31.85 -32.74
C VAL A 12 4.57 -33.19 -32.52
N LYS A 13 5.53 -33.58 -33.37
CA LYS A 13 6.21 -34.89 -33.27
C LYS A 13 7.31 -34.94 -32.19
N ASN A 14 7.75 -33.79 -31.67
CA ASN A 14 8.87 -33.68 -30.73
C ASN A 14 8.48 -33.10 -29.34
N PHE A 15 7.19 -32.91 -29.06
CA PHE A 15 6.73 -32.30 -27.79
C PHE A 15 6.46 -33.36 -26.72
N ALA A 16 7.37 -33.52 -25.76
CA ALA A 16 7.10 -34.17 -24.48
C ALA A 16 6.50 -33.14 -23.50
N ILE A 17 5.37 -33.49 -22.89
CA ILE A 17 4.60 -32.62 -21.99
C ILE A 17 5.21 -32.71 -20.58
N THR A 18 6.09 -31.79 -20.21
CA THR A 18 6.58 -31.65 -18.81
C THR A 18 6.82 -30.20 -18.36
N ASP A 19 6.41 -29.19 -19.14
CA ASP A 19 6.81 -27.79 -18.86
C ASP A 19 5.60 -26.83 -18.85
N LEU A 20 5.25 -26.34 -17.65
CA LEU A 20 4.11 -25.45 -17.36
C LEU A 20 4.22 -24.08 -18.04
N ALA A 21 5.45 -23.54 -18.22
CA ALA A 21 5.66 -22.25 -18.89
C ALA A 21 5.25 -22.29 -20.37
N LYS A 22 5.37 -23.47 -21.00
CA LYS A 22 4.99 -23.68 -22.41
C LYS A 22 3.48 -23.88 -22.60
N PHE A 23 2.75 -24.18 -21.53
CA PHE A 23 1.29 -24.32 -21.53
C PHE A 23 0.57 -22.97 -21.66
N SER A 24 1.09 -21.93 -21.02
CA SER A 24 0.59 -20.54 -21.13
C SER A 24 0.73 -20.01 -22.56
N LEU A 25 1.86 -20.30 -23.23
CA LEU A 25 2.09 -19.92 -24.62
C LEU A 25 1.08 -20.55 -25.59
N LEU A 26 0.70 -21.81 -25.35
CA LEU A 26 -0.28 -22.54 -26.16
C LEU A 26 -1.70 -21.96 -26.02
N LEU A 27 -2.10 -21.59 -24.80
CA LEU A 27 -3.36 -20.90 -24.50
C LEU A 27 -3.44 -19.50 -25.12
N HIS A 28 -2.31 -18.78 -25.12
CA HIS A 28 -2.20 -17.45 -25.74
C HIS A 28 -2.33 -17.54 -27.28
N PHE A 29 -1.67 -18.52 -27.91
CA PHE A 29 -1.84 -18.81 -29.35
C PHE A 29 -3.29 -19.22 -29.68
N HIS A 30 -3.97 -19.94 -28.79
CA HIS A 30 -5.37 -20.35 -28.98
C HIS A 30 -6.35 -19.16 -28.96
N ARG A 31 -6.17 -18.20 -28.04
CA ARG A 31 -6.95 -16.94 -28.03
C ARG A 31 -6.74 -16.12 -29.29
N CYS A 32 -5.50 -16.07 -29.79
CA CYS A 32 -5.14 -15.33 -31.00
C CYS A 32 -5.64 -16.00 -32.31
N ALA A 33 -5.73 -17.34 -32.33
CA ALA A 33 -6.27 -18.08 -33.48
C ALA A 33 -7.80 -18.03 -33.57
N ARG A 34 -8.52 -17.94 -32.43
CA ARG A 34 -9.98 -17.89 -32.38
C ARG A 34 -10.56 -16.60 -33.00
N SER A 35 -9.82 -15.49 -32.96
CA SER A 35 -10.26 -14.22 -33.57
C SER A 35 -10.09 -14.18 -35.10
N LYS A 36 -9.37 -15.13 -35.72
CA LYS A 36 -9.03 -15.10 -37.16
C LYS A 36 -9.53 -16.30 -38.00
N LEU A 37 -10.23 -17.28 -37.42
CA LEU A 37 -10.58 -18.54 -38.11
C LEU A 37 -12.09 -18.85 -38.21
N THR A 38 -12.97 -17.86 -38.09
CA THR A 38 -14.44 -18.07 -38.18
C THR A 38 -14.96 -18.42 -39.58
N HIS A 39 -14.13 -18.64 -40.62
CA HIS A 39 -14.60 -18.78 -42.00
C HIS A 39 -14.10 -19.97 -42.83
N PHE A 40 -13.58 -21.06 -42.24
CA PHE A 40 -13.28 -22.27 -43.03
C PHE A 40 -13.70 -23.58 -42.35
N GLN A 41 -14.61 -24.31 -42.99
CA GLN A 41 -15.03 -25.67 -42.61
C GLN A 41 -14.00 -26.70 -43.09
N TYR A 42 -13.16 -27.22 -42.18
CA TYR A 42 -12.30 -28.38 -42.44
C TYR A 42 -12.61 -29.52 -41.44
N PRO A 43 -13.33 -30.57 -41.84
CA PRO A 43 -13.83 -31.61 -40.93
C PRO A 43 -12.74 -32.46 -40.27
N HIS A 44 -11.56 -32.60 -40.88
CA HIS A 44 -10.45 -33.38 -40.30
C HIS A 44 -9.69 -32.66 -39.17
N LEU A 45 -9.75 -31.32 -39.13
CA LEU A 45 -9.10 -30.54 -38.06
C LEU A 45 -9.91 -30.61 -36.75
N ASN A 46 -11.23 -30.80 -36.86
CA ASN A 46 -12.14 -30.89 -35.72
C ASN A 46 -11.91 -32.13 -34.85
N HIS A 47 -11.48 -33.26 -35.44
CA HIS A 47 -11.31 -34.48 -34.64
C HIS A 47 -10.05 -34.42 -33.77
N LEU A 48 -8.92 -33.95 -34.33
CA LEU A 48 -7.67 -33.76 -33.60
C LEU A 48 -7.81 -32.69 -32.50
N MET A 49 -8.52 -31.60 -32.79
CA MET A 49 -8.83 -30.54 -31.83
C MET A 49 -9.71 -31.04 -30.68
N LYS A 50 -10.71 -31.89 -30.94
CA LYS A 50 -11.56 -32.49 -29.90
C LYS A 50 -10.76 -33.44 -28.99
N THR A 51 -9.87 -34.25 -29.54
CA THR A 51 -9.02 -35.15 -28.75
C THR A 51 -8.03 -34.36 -27.88
N LEU A 52 -7.46 -33.27 -28.40
CA LEU A 52 -6.62 -32.35 -27.64
C LEU A 52 -7.41 -31.64 -26.53
N TYR A 53 -8.65 -31.24 -26.82
CA TYR A 53 -9.54 -30.60 -25.85
C TYR A 53 -9.88 -31.55 -24.70
N ILE A 54 -10.20 -32.82 -25.00
CA ILE A 54 -10.49 -33.83 -23.97
C ILE A 54 -9.24 -34.12 -23.13
N ALA A 55 -8.06 -34.23 -23.75
CA ALA A 55 -6.79 -34.41 -23.03
C ALA A 55 -6.45 -33.20 -22.13
N CYS A 56 -6.66 -31.97 -22.60
CA CYS A 56 -6.51 -30.75 -21.80
C CYS A 56 -7.57 -30.63 -20.70
N SER A 57 -8.79 -31.12 -20.93
CA SER A 57 -9.87 -31.13 -19.93
C SER A 57 -9.60 -32.14 -18.82
N LEU A 58 -9.05 -33.32 -19.16
CA LEU A 58 -8.62 -34.32 -18.19
C LEU A 58 -7.38 -33.88 -17.40
N ALA A 59 -6.42 -33.20 -18.04
CA ALA A 59 -5.29 -32.59 -17.33
C ALA A 59 -5.74 -31.44 -16.41
N GLY A 60 -6.75 -30.65 -16.83
CA GLY A 60 -7.40 -29.65 -16.00
C GLY A 60 -8.16 -30.26 -14.81
N LEU A 61 -8.85 -31.39 -14.99
CA LEU A 61 -9.53 -32.09 -13.90
C LEU A 61 -8.56 -32.77 -12.91
N LEU A 62 -7.41 -33.27 -13.37
CA LEU A 62 -6.36 -33.79 -12.48
C LEU A 62 -5.61 -32.69 -11.72
N ALA A 63 -5.52 -31.48 -12.30
CA ALA A 63 -5.00 -30.29 -11.60
C ALA A 63 -6.01 -29.70 -10.60
N LEU A 64 -7.32 -29.97 -10.76
CA LEU A 64 -8.38 -29.49 -9.86
C LEU A 64 -8.52 -30.30 -8.57
N THR A 65 -7.80 -31.42 -8.42
CA THR A 65 -7.84 -32.25 -7.19
C THR A 65 -6.53 -32.27 -6.41
N ALA A 66 -5.59 -31.35 -6.69
CA ALA A 66 -4.31 -31.25 -6.01
C ALA A 66 -3.90 -29.79 -5.75
N ASN A 67 -4.75 -29.01 -5.07
CA ASN A 67 -4.36 -27.73 -4.49
C ASN A 67 -4.38 -27.83 -2.96
N ALA A 68 -3.55 -28.71 -2.42
CA ALA A 68 -2.87 -28.38 -1.18
C ALA A 68 -1.54 -27.76 -1.64
N GLU A 69 -1.41 -26.43 -1.61
CA GLU A 69 -0.10 -25.80 -1.79
C GLU A 69 0.85 -26.46 -0.78
N THR A 70 1.83 -27.21 -1.29
CA THR A 70 2.82 -27.83 -0.43
C THR A 70 3.61 -26.72 0.24
N LYS A 71 3.47 -26.59 1.57
CA LYS A 71 4.23 -25.61 2.36
C LYS A 71 5.73 -25.72 2.05
N LEU A 72 6.40 -24.58 1.96
CA LEU A 72 7.85 -24.51 1.90
C LEU A 72 8.42 -25.08 3.20
N LYS A 73 9.06 -26.24 3.12
CA LYS A 73 9.68 -26.88 4.29
C LYS A 73 11.05 -26.27 4.56
N LYS A 74 11.28 -25.86 5.80
CA LYS A 74 12.59 -25.42 6.30
C LYS A 74 12.82 -26.04 7.66
N GLU A 75 14.06 -26.43 7.95
CA GLU A 75 14.40 -27.08 9.22
C GLU A 75 14.79 -26.08 10.31
N LYS A 76 15.40 -24.96 9.91
CA LYS A 76 15.91 -23.92 10.82
C LYS A 76 14.85 -22.87 11.11
N LEU A 77 15.00 -22.18 12.25
CA LEU A 77 14.26 -20.95 12.55
C LEU A 77 14.42 -19.94 11.41
N GLN A 78 13.32 -19.45 10.87
CA GLN A 78 13.31 -18.41 9.85
C GLN A 78 13.11 -17.04 10.52
N ILE A 79 14.09 -16.14 10.42
CA ILE A 79 13.99 -14.78 10.96
C ILE A 79 13.60 -13.82 9.85
N VAL A 80 12.52 -13.07 10.05
CA VAL A 80 12.01 -12.09 9.06
C VAL A 80 11.95 -10.70 9.68
N PHE A 81 12.60 -9.73 9.05
CA PHE A 81 12.58 -8.34 9.50
C PHE A 81 11.38 -7.59 8.96
N LEU A 82 10.65 -6.89 9.82
CA LEU A 82 9.53 -6.02 9.44
C LEU A 82 9.87 -4.58 9.81
N MET A 83 10.11 -3.71 8.82
CA MET A 83 10.52 -2.33 9.10
C MET A 83 9.68 -1.30 8.34
N GLY A 84 9.61 -0.09 8.89
CA GLY A 84 9.00 1.03 8.20
C GLY A 84 8.45 2.10 9.12
N GLN A 85 7.57 2.94 8.57
CA GLN A 85 6.94 4.03 9.31
C GLN A 85 5.57 3.62 9.91
N SER A 86 4.70 4.59 10.22
CA SER A 86 3.28 4.40 10.59
C SER A 86 2.51 3.33 9.80
N ASN A 87 2.85 3.06 8.54
CA ASN A 87 2.22 1.99 7.74
C ASN A 87 2.56 0.60 8.31
N MET A 88 3.81 0.37 8.72
CA MET A 88 4.25 -0.85 9.40
C MET A 88 3.84 -0.86 10.88
N VAL A 89 3.75 0.31 11.54
CA VAL A 89 3.28 0.40 12.93
C VAL A 89 1.92 -0.28 13.10
N GLY A 90 0.97 0.02 12.21
CA GLY A 90 -0.36 -0.58 12.29
C GLY A 90 -1.25 0.09 13.32
N LEU A 91 -2.36 0.68 12.89
CA LEU A 91 -3.27 1.43 13.77
C LEU A 91 -4.73 1.07 13.53
N ALA A 92 -4.99 -0.12 13.00
CA ALA A 92 -6.35 -0.62 12.80
C ALA A 92 -6.84 -1.36 14.04
N ASP A 93 -8.12 -1.20 14.34
CA ASP A 93 -8.79 -1.85 15.46
C ASP A 93 -9.35 -3.18 14.92
N PRO A 94 -9.03 -4.34 15.53
CA PRO A 94 -9.53 -5.63 15.07
C PRO A 94 -11.05 -5.70 14.88
N GLU A 95 -11.81 -4.92 15.65
CA GLU A 95 -13.27 -4.79 15.55
C GLU A 95 -13.72 -4.31 14.17
N THR A 96 -12.89 -3.55 13.45
CA THR A 96 -13.19 -3.11 12.07
C THR A 96 -13.10 -4.23 11.04
N ALA A 97 -12.62 -5.42 11.43
CA ALA A 97 -12.58 -6.58 10.56
C ALA A 97 -13.98 -7.08 10.20
N VAL A 98 -15.03 -6.66 10.93
CA VAL A 98 -16.43 -6.91 10.57
C VAL A 98 -16.74 -6.48 9.12
N TYR A 99 -16.03 -5.48 8.59
CA TYR A 99 -16.20 -5.01 7.22
C TYR A 99 -15.72 -6.01 6.14
N LEU A 100 -15.05 -7.11 6.51
CA LEU A 100 -14.79 -8.25 5.62
C LEU A 100 -16.04 -9.13 5.40
N THR A 101 -17.06 -8.99 6.26
CA THR A 101 -18.28 -9.81 6.21
C THR A 101 -19.37 -9.21 5.31
N GLU A 102 -19.22 -7.93 4.95
CA GLU A 102 -20.16 -7.15 4.13
C GLU A 102 -19.53 -6.68 2.80
N PRO A 103 -20.32 -6.46 1.75
CA PRO A 103 -19.81 -5.89 0.50
C PRO A 103 -19.35 -4.44 0.71
N ALA A 104 -18.36 -4.00 -0.10
CA ALA A 104 -17.95 -2.59 -0.12
C ALA A 104 -19.13 -1.62 -0.33
N TYR A 105 -19.07 -0.47 0.36
CA TYR A 105 -20.04 0.60 0.18
C TYR A 105 -20.05 1.12 -1.26
N VAL A 106 -21.26 1.22 -1.83
CA VAL A 106 -21.48 1.88 -3.13
C VAL A 106 -22.13 3.23 -2.87
N PRO A 107 -21.39 4.35 -3.04
CA PRO A 107 -21.95 5.68 -2.82
C PRO A 107 -22.94 6.06 -3.93
N PRO A 108 -23.91 6.96 -3.65
CA PRO A 108 -24.86 7.45 -4.65
C PRO A 108 -24.11 8.11 -5.81
N LYS A 109 -24.28 7.55 -7.02
CA LYS A 109 -23.58 8.01 -8.22
C LYS A 109 -23.74 9.50 -8.44
N ASP A 110 -24.97 9.98 -8.46
CA ASP A 110 -25.29 11.39 -8.70
C ASP A 110 -24.66 12.34 -7.67
N PHE A 111 -24.39 11.87 -6.45
CA PHE A 111 -23.69 12.68 -5.46
C PHE A 111 -22.18 12.76 -5.77
N VAL A 112 -21.54 11.61 -5.99
CA VAL A 112 -20.07 11.56 -6.15
C VAL A 112 -19.61 12.00 -7.53
N THR A 113 -20.40 11.83 -8.60
CA THR A 113 -20.00 12.23 -9.96
C THR A 113 -20.45 13.63 -10.35
N LYS A 114 -21.26 14.32 -9.52
CA LYS A 114 -21.78 15.65 -9.82
C LYS A 114 -20.64 16.65 -9.99
N LYS A 115 -20.64 17.39 -11.10
CA LYS A 115 -19.90 18.65 -11.22
C LYS A 115 -20.59 19.71 -10.34
N SER A 116 -20.02 19.99 -9.18
CA SER A 116 -20.43 21.10 -8.32
C SER A 116 -20.07 22.44 -8.97
N GLU A 117 -20.77 23.50 -8.57
CA GLU A 117 -20.52 24.87 -9.06
C GLU A 117 -19.06 25.30 -8.82
N PHE A 118 -18.50 24.95 -7.67
CA PHE A 118 -17.12 25.23 -7.31
C PHE A 118 -16.30 23.96 -7.15
N PHE A 119 -14.99 24.12 -7.26
CA PHE A 119 -14.01 23.09 -6.96
C PHE A 119 -14.26 22.45 -5.59
N ASP A 120 -14.47 21.14 -5.57
CA ASP A 120 -14.78 20.36 -4.37
C ASP A 120 -14.05 19.01 -4.38
N TRP A 121 -13.17 18.77 -3.40
CA TRP A 121 -12.46 17.49 -3.31
C TRP A 121 -13.40 16.31 -2.94
N GLN A 122 -14.64 16.59 -2.52
CA GLN A 122 -15.59 15.54 -2.15
C GLN A 122 -16.22 14.84 -3.37
N ASN A 123 -16.17 15.45 -4.56
CA ASN A 123 -16.68 14.85 -5.78
C ASN A 123 -15.55 14.24 -6.64
N LEU A 124 -15.87 13.15 -7.33
CA LEU A 124 -14.97 12.51 -8.29
C LEU A 124 -14.69 13.41 -9.50
N TYR A 125 -15.62 14.32 -9.84
CA TYR A 125 -15.45 15.22 -10.98
C TYR A 125 -14.22 16.11 -10.83
N TRP A 126 -14.11 16.88 -9.74
CA TRP A 126 -12.96 17.76 -9.49
C TRP A 126 -11.73 17.01 -9.02
N GLN A 127 -11.88 15.79 -8.48
CA GLN A 127 -10.74 14.87 -8.32
C GLN A 127 -10.08 14.51 -9.65
N GLY A 128 -10.80 14.66 -10.77
CA GLY A 128 -10.27 14.59 -12.14
C GLY A 128 -9.00 15.41 -12.36
N VAL A 129 -8.80 16.51 -11.62
CA VAL A 129 -7.56 17.30 -11.64
C VAL A 129 -6.34 16.46 -11.25
N ARG A 130 -6.47 15.54 -10.28
CA ARG A 130 -5.39 14.66 -9.83
C ARG A 130 -5.32 13.37 -10.61
N THR A 131 -6.47 12.85 -11.03
CA THR A 131 -6.58 11.54 -11.69
C THR A 131 -6.48 11.63 -13.21
N PHE A 132 -6.30 12.83 -13.76
CA PHE A 132 -6.22 13.07 -15.20
C PHE A 132 -5.22 12.11 -15.87
N LYS A 133 -5.69 11.38 -16.88
CA LYS A 133 -4.87 10.48 -17.69
C LYS A 133 -4.84 11.00 -19.12
N GLY A 134 -3.76 11.66 -19.50
CA GLY A 134 -3.60 12.25 -20.83
C GLY A 134 -2.23 12.92 -20.98
N PRO A 135 -2.04 13.76 -22.01
CA PRO A 135 -0.77 14.43 -22.29
C PRO A 135 -0.19 15.20 -21.09
N GLN A 136 1.13 15.09 -20.87
CA GLN A 136 1.83 15.71 -19.74
C GLN A 136 1.60 17.23 -19.65
N LYS A 137 1.53 17.93 -20.80
CA LYS A 137 1.25 19.38 -20.84
C LYS A 137 -0.02 19.78 -20.07
N TYR A 138 -1.06 18.93 -20.10
CA TYR A 138 -2.32 19.19 -19.42
C TYR A 138 -2.23 18.89 -17.92
N LYS A 139 -1.45 17.88 -17.52
CA LYS A 139 -1.13 17.64 -16.11
C LYS A 139 -0.38 18.83 -15.52
N ASP A 140 0.65 19.32 -16.21
CA ASP A 140 1.43 20.49 -15.78
C ASP A 140 0.55 21.75 -15.68
N GLU A 141 -0.37 21.94 -16.62
CA GLU A 141 -1.32 23.05 -16.60
C GLU A 141 -2.34 22.93 -15.46
N LEU A 142 -2.86 21.73 -15.18
CA LEU A 142 -3.72 21.46 -14.04
C LEU A 142 -3.01 21.75 -12.71
N ASP A 143 -1.76 21.32 -12.55
CA ASP A 143 -0.95 21.62 -11.37
C ASP A 143 -0.75 23.13 -11.19
N ALA A 144 -0.45 23.84 -12.28
CA ALA A 144 -0.34 25.30 -12.28
C ALA A 144 -1.67 25.98 -11.89
N LEU A 145 -2.81 25.48 -12.38
CA LEU A 145 -4.14 26.00 -12.03
C LEU A 145 -4.50 25.72 -10.57
N VAL A 146 -4.10 24.58 -10.00
CA VAL A 146 -4.29 24.28 -8.57
C VAL A 146 -3.50 25.28 -7.72
N GLU A 147 -2.28 25.60 -8.13
CA GLU A 147 -1.46 26.60 -7.46
C GLU A 147 -2.03 28.02 -7.64
N GLU A 148 -2.50 28.37 -8.84
CA GLU A 148 -3.20 29.63 -9.10
C GLU A 148 -4.44 29.77 -8.22
N ARG A 149 -5.24 28.71 -8.08
CA ARG A 149 -6.38 28.65 -7.14
C ARG A 149 -5.93 28.91 -5.71
N ARG A 150 -4.84 28.28 -5.27
CA ARG A 150 -4.29 28.46 -3.91
C ARG A 150 -3.92 29.93 -3.68
N MET A 151 -3.23 30.54 -4.65
CA MET A 151 -2.81 31.93 -4.60
C MET A 151 -3.99 32.91 -4.63
N SER A 152 -5.02 32.63 -5.45
CA SER A 152 -6.27 33.39 -5.47
C SER A 152 -6.97 33.37 -4.10
N ARG A 153 -7.20 32.17 -3.54
CA ARG A 153 -7.83 32.00 -2.23
C ARG A 153 -7.01 32.69 -1.13
N MET A 154 -5.69 32.67 -1.22
CA MET A 154 -4.82 33.39 -0.28
C MET A 154 -4.99 34.91 -0.41
N LYS A 155 -4.86 35.47 -1.62
CA LYS A 155 -5.03 36.90 -1.91
C LYS A 155 -6.34 37.44 -1.33
N TRP A 156 -7.45 36.77 -1.62
CA TRP A 156 -8.76 37.21 -1.16
C TRP A 156 -8.95 37.05 0.36
N ARG A 157 -8.39 36.01 0.96
CA ARG A 157 -8.39 35.84 2.42
C ARG A 157 -7.62 36.97 3.11
N GLN A 158 -6.49 37.39 2.56
CA GLN A 158 -5.69 38.48 3.10
C GLN A 158 -6.43 39.83 3.01
N ARG A 159 -7.13 40.10 1.90
CA ARG A 159 -7.99 41.28 1.74
C ARG A 159 -9.12 41.32 2.77
N VAL A 160 -9.82 40.21 2.99
CA VAL A 160 -10.87 40.12 4.01
C VAL A 160 -10.32 40.40 5.42
N LYS A 161 -9.09 39.96 5.71
CA LYS A 161 -8.36 40.21 6.95
C LYS A 161 -7.79 41.63 7.09
N GLY A 162 -7.93 42.50 6.07
CA GLY A 162 -7.41 43.87 6.09
C GLY A 162 -5.89 43.98 5.92
N GLN A 163 -5.22 42.91 5.49
CA GLN A 163 -3.76 42.92 5.30
C GLN A 163 -3.31 43.79 4.10
N HIS A 164 -4.25 44.22 3.27
CA HIS A 164 -4.03 45.09 2.11
C HIS A 164 -4.74 46.44 2.27
N GLY A 165 -4.91 46.90 3.51
CA GLY A 165 -5.62 48.15 3.82
C GLY A 165 -7.14 47.97 3.97
N PRO A 166 -7.89 49.09 4.04
CA PRO A 166 -9.35 49.05 4.15
C PRO A 166 -10.00 48.37 2.93
N TRP A 167 -11.21 47.86 3.13
CA TRP A 167 -11.96 47.22 2.05
C TRP A 167 -12.22 48.22 0.91
N GLN A 168 -11.94 47.80 -0.32
CA GLN A 168 -12.14 48.63 -1.51
C GLN A 168 -13.44 48.25 -2.22
N GLU A 169 -14.16 49.22 -2.76
CA GLU A 169 -15.39 48.97 -3.52
C GLU A 169 -15.14 48.08 -4.75
N ALA A 170 -14.01 48.25 -5.42
CA ALA A 170 -13.57 47.42 -6.55
C ALA A 170 -13.37 45.93 -6.20
N TRP A 171 -13.33 45.57 -4.92
CA TRP A 171 -13.26 44.17 -4.48
C TRP A 171 -14.63 43.49 -4.37
N GLY A 172 -15.71 44.25 -4.61
CA GLY A 172 -17.09 43.80 -4.49
C GLY A 172 -17.58 43.77 -3.05
N LYS A 173 -18.65 43.01 -2.79
CA LYS A 173 -19.24 42.88 -1.46
C LYS A 173 -18.30 42.10 -0.53
N LYS A 174 -17.94 42.70 0.61
CA LYS A 174 -17.20 42.01 1.67
C LYS A 174 -18.05 40.87 2.25
N PRO A 175 -17.50 39.65 2.43
CA PRO A 175 -18.26 38.57 3.06
C PRO A 175 -18.65 38.96 4.49
N GLU A 176 -19.94 38.81 4.80
CA GLU A 176 -20.51 39.08 6.12
C GLU A 176 -20.45 37.81 6.96
N GLY A 177 -19.71 37.85 8.06
CA GLY A 177 -19.58 36.74 9.00
C GLY A 177 -18.14 36.23 9.17
N LYS A 178 -18.00 35.19 10.00
CA LYS A 178 -16.73 34.56 10.35
C LYS A 178 -16.84 33.05 10.16
N GLY A 179 -15.69 32.38 10.08
CA GLY A 179 -15.63 30.91 10.03
C GLY A 179 -15.58 30.33 8.61
N ARG A 180 -15.39 29.01 8.53
CA ARG A 180 -15.15 28.31 7.26
C ARG A 180 -16.37 28.31 6.34
N GLY A 181 -17.58 28.18 6.88
CA GLY A 181 -18.83 28.13 6.10
C GLY A 181 -19.15 29.40 5.31
N VAL A 182 -18.69 30.57 5.79
CA VAL A 182 -18.79 31.83 5.04
C VAL A 182 -17.59 32.04 4.14
N MET A 183 -16.39 31.81 4.69
CA MET A 183 -15.15 32.15 3.99
C MET A 183 -14.87 31.26 2.78
N TYR A 184 -15.15 29.96 2.85
CA TYR A 184 -14.76 29.04 1.77
C TYR A 184 -15.57 29.30 0.49
N PRO A 185 -16.91 29.34 0.53
CA PRO A 185 -17.71 29.68 -0.66
C PRO A 185 -17.33 31.03 -1.26
N TYR A 186 -17.08 32.05 -0.43
CA TYR A 186 -16.60 33.35 -0.91
C TYR A 186 -15.28 33.25 -1.68
N LEU A 187 -14.29 32.54 -1.13
CA LEU A 187 -13.00 32.39 -1.78
C LEU A 187 -13.06 31.54 -3.05
N ASP A 188 -13.96 30.55 -3.09
CA ASP A 188 -14.19 29.73 -4.27
C ASP A 188 -14.92 30.53 -5.37
N ALA A 189 -15.91 31.34 -5.02
CA ALA A 189 -16.56 32.26 -5.97
C ALA A 189 -15.54 33.24 -6.58
N LYS A 190 -14.60 33.76 -5.78
CA LYS A 190 -13.53 34.63 -6.31
C LYS A 190 -12.57 33.92 -7.26
N ALA A 191 -12.22 32.67 -6.99
CA ALA A 191 -11.41 31.88 -7.92
C ALA A 191 -12.20 31.55 -9.21
N ALA A 192 -13.52 31.37 -9.12
CA ALA A 192 -14.39 31.21 -10.27
C ALA A 192 -14.50 32.49 -11.13
N GLU A 193 -14.66 33.67 -10.50
CA GLU A 193 -14.61 34.98 -11.17
C GLU A 193 -13.29 35.21 -11.94
N GLU A 194 -12.20 34.61 -11.46
CA GLU A 194 -10.87 34.66 -12.10
C GLU A 194 -10.68 33.60 -13.21
N GLY A 195 -11.74 32.88 -13.59
CA GLY A 195 -11.74 31.89 -14.67
C GLY A 195 -10.89 30.65 -14.40
N ILE A 196 -10.51 30.41 -13.14
CA ILE A 196 -9.62 29.28 -12.79
C ILE A 196 -10.37 27.95 -12.99
N TYR A 197 -11.62 27.87 -12.57
CA TYR A 197 -12.41 26.62 -12.65
C TYR A 197 -12.85 26.30 -14.06
N GLU A 198 -13.12 27.30 -14.90
CA GLU A 198 -13.42 27.10 -16.32
C GLU A 198 -12.23 26.48 -17.06
N ARG A 199 -11.01 26.96 -16.78
CA ARG A 199 -9.78 26.39 -17.36
C ARG A 199 -9.52 24.96 -16.87
N MET A 200 -9.72 24.68 -15.57
CA MET A 200 -9.62 23.31 -15.06
C MET A 200 -10.64 22.40 -15.74
N ASP A 201 -11.90 22.85 -15.84
CA ASP A 201 -13.00 22.10 -16.44
C ASP A 201 -12.75 21.75 -17.92
N ALA A 202 -12.22 22.71 -18.68
CA ALA A 202 -11.86 22.51 -20.09
C ALA A 202 -10.83 21.38 -20.28
N ILE A 203 -9.90 21.22 -19.33
CA ILE A 203 -8.89 20.16 -19.35
C ILE A 203 -9.49 18.84 -18.88
N ILE A 204 -10.22 18.82 -17.76
CA ILE A 204 -10.82 17.58 -17.21
C ILE A 204 -11.80 16.96 -18.23
N GLY A 205 -12.59 17.79 -18.90
CA GLY A 205 -13.54 17.40 -19.94
C GLY A 205 -12.92 17.23 -21.33
N HIS A 206 -11.60 17.37 -21.47
CA HIS A 206 -10.93 17.25 -22.76
C HIS A 206 -11.01 15.80 -23.29
N PRO A 207 -11.20 15.57 -24.61
CA PRO A 207 -11.25 14.22 -25.17
C PRO A 207 -10.00 13.36 -24.94
N ASP A 208 -8.85 14.02 -24.73
CA ASP A 208 -7.58 13.35 -24.40
C ASP A 208 -7.52 12.83 -22.94
N ASN A 209 -8.52 13.12 -22.11
CA ASN A 209 -8.63 12.54 -20.78
C ASN A 209 -9.20 11.11 -20.87
N GLU A 210 -8.31 10.12 -20.84
CA GLU A 210 -8.63 8.70 -20.85
C GLU A 210 -9.25 8.20 -19.54
N PHE A 211 -9.17 8.99 -18.46
CA PHE A 211 -9.71 8.63 -17.14
C PHE A 211 -10.79 9.61 -16.69
N THR A 212 -12.00 9.37 -17.18
CA THR A 212 -13.17 10.20 -16.91
C THR A 212 -13.73 9.99 -15.49
N VAL A 213 -14.61 10.90 -15.05
CA VAL A 213 -15.35 10.74 -13.78
C VAL A 213 -16.17 9.45 -13.74
N GLU A 214 -16.69 9.00 -14.89
CA GLU A 214 -17.41 7.73 -14.99
C GLU A 214 -16.46 6.55 -14.80
N ALA A 215 -15.29 6.58 -15.44
CA ALA A 215 -14.27 5.55 -15.25
C ALA A 215 -13.83 5.46 -13.78
N ALA A 216 -13.62 6.60 -13.12
CA ALA A 216 -13.30 6.65 -11.69
C ALA A 216 -14.40 6.01 -10.83
N TYR A 217 -15.67 6.31 -11.11
CA TYR A 217 -16.80 5.70 -10.39
C TYR A 217 -16.91 4.19 -10.65
N GLN A 218 -16.73 3.74 -11.90
CA GLN A 218 -16.79 2.32 -12.25
C GLN A 218 -15.65 1.53 -11.58
N GLU A 219 -14.43 2.09 -11.55
CA GLU A 219 -13.31 1.45 -10.87
C GLU A 219 -13.54 1.39 -9.36
N LEU A 220 -14.06 2.47 -8.74
CA LEU A 220 -14.43 2.53 -7.32
C LEU A 220 -15.40 1.41 -6.92
N ILE A 221 -16.48 1.19 -7.67
CA ILE A 221 -17.51 0.19 -7.31
C ILE A 221 -17.10 -1.24 -7.68
N ALA A 222 -16.06 -1.40 -8.50
CA ALA A 222 -15.54 -2.71 -8.91
C ALA A 222 -14.41 -3.22 -8.01
N ARG A 223 -13.92 -2.44 -7.03
CA ARG A 223 -12.70 -2.74 -6.26
C ARG A 223 -12.72 -4.12 -5.62
N ASP A 224 -13.73 -4.43 -4.82
CA ASP A 224 -13.86 -5.75 -4.17
C ASP A 224 -13.96 -6.89 -5.17
N LYS A 225 -14.54 -6.65 -6.35
CA LYS A 225 -14.63 -7.66 -7.41
C LYS A 225 -13.26 -7.99 -8.02
N VAL A 226 -12.34 -7.01 -8.08
CA VAL A 226 -10.98 -7.20 -8.61
C VAL A 226 -10.14 -8.08 -7.69
N ILE A 227 -10.42 -8.06 -6.38
CA ILE A 227 -9.67 -8.78 -5.34
C ILE A 227 -10.56 -9.79 -4.58
N ALA A 228 -11.58 -10.33 -5.25
CA ALA A 228 -12.58 -11.17 -4.60
C ALA A 228 -11.97 -12.43 -3.98
N ASP A 229 -11.01 -13.04 -4.67
CA ASP A 229 -10.31 -14.25 -4.21
C ASP A 229 -9.45 -13.95 -2.97
N GLU A 230 -8.79 -12.79 -2.91
CA GLU A 230 -8.05 -12.35 -1.73
C GLU A 230 -8.96 -12.03 -0.55
N ILE A 231 -10.13 -11.43 -0.79
CA ILE A 231 -11.13 -11.18 0.26
C ILE A 231 -11.67 -12.50 0.80
N GLU A 232 -11.99 -13.47 -0.08
CA GLU A 232 -12.46 -14.80 0.33
C GLU A 232 -11.39 -15.53 1.14
N LEU A 233 -10.13 -15.50 0.68
CA LEU A 233 -8.98 -16.05 1.39
C LEU A 233 -8.86 -15.42 2.79
N VAL A 234 -8.76 -14.10 2.89
CA VAL A 234 -8.60 -13.42 4.19
C VAL A 234 -9.81 -13.65 5.09
N ARG A 235 -11.03 -13.64 4.57
CA ARG A 235 -12.21 -13.95 5.38
C ARG A 235 -12.14 -15.36 5.94
N ARG A 236 -11.80 -16.36 5.11
CA ARG A 236 -11.68 -17.76 5.52
C ARG A 236 -10.62 -17.95 6.60
N GLU A 237 -9.44 -17.35 6.43
CA GLU A 237 -8.31 -17.58 7.32
C GLU A 237 -8.40 -16.80 8.65
N TYR A 238 -9.11 -15.66 8.69
CA TYR A 238 -9.12 -14.77 9.86
C TYR A 238 -10.46 -14.74 10.60
N LEU A 239 -11.58 -14.93 9.91
CA LEU A 239 -12.92 -14.79 10.50
C LEU A 239 -13.74 -16.08 10.43
N GLN A 240 -13.41 -16.98 9.49
CA GLN A 240 -14.19 -18.18 9.21
C GLN A 240 -15.65 -17.82 8.90
N ASP A 241 -16.59 -18.29 9.71
CA ASP A 241 -18.03 -18.04 9.62
C ASP A 241 -18.53 -16.87 10.47
N ALA A 242 -17.63 -16.12 11.14
CA ALA A 242 -18.01 -15.02 12.03
C ALA A 242 -18.84 -13.93 11.32
N ASP A 243 -19.85 -13.43 12.02
CA ASP A 243 -20.78 -12.41 11.54
C ASP A 243 -20.90 -11.19 12.48
N HIS A 244 -21.85 -10.28 12.20
CA HIS A 244 -22.04 -9.08 13.01
C HIS A 244 -22.35 -9.37 14.49
N SER A 245 -23.04 -10.47 14.81
CA SER A 245 -23.39 -10.84 16.18
C SER A 245 -22.16 -11.29 16.97
N ASP A 246 -21.23 -11.96 16.32
CA ASP A 246 -19.93 -12.35 16.87
C ASP A 246 -19.08 -11.14 17.22
N PHE A 247 -19.03 -10.14 16.33
CA PHE A 247 -18.34 -8.88 16.60
C PHE A 247 -19.00 -8.06 17.72
N GLN A 248 -20.32 -8.14 17.88
CA GLN A 248 -21.01 -7.54 19.01
C GLN A 248 -20.62 -8.27 20.32
N SER A 249 -20.60 -9.61 20.31
CA SER A 249 -20.12 -10.41 21.43
C SER A 249 -18.68 -10.06 21.81
N PHE A 250 -17.80 -9.87 20.82
CA PHE A 250 -16.43 -9.47 21.04
C PHE A 250 -16.31 -8.11 21.75
N GLN A 251 -17.08 -7.11 21.29
CA GLN A 251 -17.10 -5.78 21.94
C GLN A 251 -17.62 -5.84 23.38
N ASP A 252 -18.66 -6.63 23.63
CA ASP A 252 -19.21 -6.82 24.96
C ASP A 252 -18.21 -7.53 25.89
N ALA A 253 -17.48 -8.52 25.37
CA ALA A 253 -16.43 -9.21 26.11
C ALA A 253 -15.24 -8.31 26.45
N ILE A 254 -14.77 -7.47 25.51
CA ILE A 254 -13.73 -6.46 25.78
C ILE A 254 -14.18 -5.53 26.92
N LYS A 255 -15.43 -5.05 26.86
CA LYS A 255 -16.00 -4.18 27.88
C LYS A 255 -16.10 -4.88 29.25
N ALA A 256 -16.47 -6.15 29.27
CA ALA A 256 -16.56 -6.96 30.47
C ALA A 256 -15.18 -7.24 31.10
N ALA A 257 -14.15 -7.43 30.27
CA ALA A 257 -12.77 -7.66 30.72
C ALA A 257 -12.14 -6.44 31.40
N LYS A 258 -12.69 -5.23 31.19
CA LYS A 258 -12.23 -3.97 31.81
C LYS A 258 -10.73 -3.72 31.61
N ILE A 259 -10.24 -4.01 30.40
CA ILE A 259 -8.85 -3.76 30.02
C ILE A 259 -8.52 -2.27 30.24
N PRO A 260 -7.45 -1.93 30.98
CA PRO A 260 -7.11 -0.54 31.25
C PRO A 260 -6.82 0.24 29.97
N ARG A 261 -7.25 1.50 29.91
CA ARG A 261 -6.95 2.37 28.75
C ARG A 261 -5.49 2.81 28.67
N ASN A 262 -4.86 2.96 29.84
CA ASN A 262 -3.45 3.29 29.96
C ASN A 262 -2.77 2.12 30.68
N LEU A 263 -1.85 1.45 30.01
CA LEU A 263 -1.16 0.29 30.56
C LEU A 263 0.16 0.78 31.16
N GLU A 264 0.28 0.68 32.49
CA GLU A 264 1.52 0.98 33.22
C GLU A 264 2.27 -0.29 33.65
N SER A 265 1.57 -1.44 33.64
CA SER A 265 2.07 -2.77 34.01
C SER A 265 1.25 -3.86 33.31
N ASP A 266 1.74 -5.10 33.34
CA ASP A 266 1.06 -6.29 32.82
C ASP A 266 0.65 -6.20 31.33
N VAL A 267 1.40 -5.42 30.54
CA VAL A 267 1.08 -5.10 29.14
C VAL A 267 0.88 -6.37 28.30
N GLU A 268 1.80 -7.32 28.41
CA GLU A 268 1.76 -8.60 27.68
C GLU A 268 0.61 -9.49 28.14
N GLN A 269 0.24 -9.47 29.43
CA GLN A 269 -0.91 -10.20 29.95
C GLN A 269 -2.22 -9.62 29.40
N TRP A 270 -2.35 -8.29 29.34
CA TRP A 270 -3.51 -7.62 28.76
C TRP A 270 -3.58 -7.82 27.24
N ARG A 271 -2.44 -7.82 26.54
CA ARG A 271 -2.39 -8.21 25.12
C ARG A 271 -2.88 -9.63 24.92
N SER A 272 -2.37 -10.57 25.70
CA SER A 272 -2.80 -11.97 25.65
C SER A 272 -4.30 -12.10 25.90
N THR A 273 -4.83 -11.40 26.92
CA THR A 273 -6.26 -11.37 27.22
C THR A 273 -7.06 -10.86 26.02
N TYR A 274 -6.68 -9.73 25.44
CA TYR A 274 -7.34 -9.16 24.26
C TYR A 274 -7.30 -10.12 23.07
N ALA A 275 -6.15 -10.73 22.79
CA ALA A 275 -5.98 -11.69 21.70
C ALA A 275 -6.84 -12.95 21.88
N HIS A 276 -6.97 -13.44 23.11
CA HIS A 276 -7.84 -14.59 23.40
C HIS A 276 -9.32 -14.24 23.20
N LEU A 277 -9.77 -13.04 23.58
CA LEU A 277 -11.13 -12.57 23.30
C LEU A 277 -11.38 -12.45 21.79
N ALA A 278 -10.41 -11.92 21.04
CA ALA A 278 -10.51 -11.79 19.59
C ALA A 278 -10.62 -13.18 18.92
N ARG A 279 -9.81 -14.15 19.35
CA ARG A 279 -9.88 -15.53 18.86
C ARG A 279 -11.19 -16.21 19.23
N GLU A 280 -11.63 -16.08 20.48
CA GLU A 280 -12.83 -16.74 21.01
C GLU A 280 -14.10 -16.24 20.32
N HIS A 281 -14.21 -14.93 20.09
CA HIS A 281 -15.45 -14.35 19.60
C HIS A 281 -15.49 -14.14 18.10
N VAL A 282 -14.36 -13.88 17.43
CA VAL A 282 -14.35 -13.56 15.98
C VAL A 282 -13.29 -14.35 15.20
N ASN A 283 -12.79 -15.44 15.78
CA ASN A 283 -11.85 -16.38 15.15
C ASN A 283 -10.50 -15.80 14.71
N LEU A 284 -10.15 -14.58 15.12
CA LEU A 284 -8.88 -13.97 14.76
C LEU A 284 -7.71 -14.83 15.30
N PRO A 285 -6.84 -15.37 14.44
CA PRO A 285 -5.88 -16.41 14.82
C PRO A 285 -4.79 -15.90 15.78
N ILE A 286 -4.36 -16.79 16.66
CA ILE A 286 -3.08 -16.68 17.36
C ILE A 286 -2.18 -17.72 16.69
N ALA A 287 -1.06 -17.27 16.15
CA ALA A 287 -0.11 -18.11 15.42
C ALA A 287 0.48 -19.20 16.33
N GLU A 288 0.77 -20.35 15.74
CA GLU A 288 1.37 -21.50 16.45
C GLU A 288 2.89 -21.51 16.27
N ARG A 289 3.36 -21.34 15.03
CA ARG A 289 4.79 -21.39 14.67
C ARG A 289 5.41 -20.02 14.45
N VAL A 290 4.61 -18.94 14.48
CA VAL A 290 5.10 -17.58 14.27
C VAL A 290 5.12 -16.81 15.58
N HIS A 291 6.32 -16.46 16.03
CA HIS A 291 6.53 -15.51 17.11
C HIS A 291 6.97 -14.16 16.55
N ILE A 292 6.76 -13.11 17.34
CA ILE A 292 7.18 -11.75 17.02
C ILE A 292 7.89 -11.13 18.21
N VAL A 293 8.96 -10.39 17.92
CA VAL A 293 9.55 -9.39 18.79
C VAL A 293 9.38 -8.04 18.10
N ALA A 294 8.69 -7.11 18.76
CA ALA A 294 8.39 -5.79 18.23
C ALA A 294 9.10 -4.70 19.05
N HIS A 295 9.70 -3.74 18.36
CA HIS A 295 10.41 -2.60 18.91
C HIS A 295 9.95 -1.29 18.25
N GLY A 296 9.72 -0.25 19.07
CA GLY A 296 9.37 1.10 18.63
C GLY A 296 8.00 1.57 19.08
N HIS A 297 7.15 1.99 18.14
CA HIS A 297 5.77 2.39 18.40
C HIS A 297 4.87 1.16 18.59
N VAL A 298 4.90 0.61 19.80
CA VAL A 298 4.10 -0.53 20.27
C VAL A 298 3.91 -0.37 21.78
N ASP A 299 2.88 -0.95 22.38
CA ASP A 299 2.81 -1.08 23.84
C ASP A 299 3.67 -2.28 24.28
N GLY A 300 4.58 -2.10 25.24
CA GLY A 300 5.41 -3.19 25.77
C GLY A 300 5.94 -2.91 27.18
N SER A 301 6.40 -3.97 27.87
CA SER A 301 6.95 -3.86 29.23
C SER A 301 8.41 -3.37 29.29
N GLU A 302 9.18 -3.48 28.22
CA GLU A 302 10.58 -3.05 28.17
C GLU A 302 10.71 -1.71 27.43
N GLY A 303 11.44 -0.72 27.96
CA GLY A 303 11.75 0.55 27.28
C GLY A 303 10.87 1.74 27.70
N GLU A 304 11.05 2.90 27.04
CA GLU A 304 10.31 4.13 27.32
C GLU A 304 10.16 5.04 26.08
N LYS A 305 9.24 6.01 26.12
CA LYS A 305 9.10 7.10 25.13
C LYS A 305 9.01 6.61 23.68
N ASN A 306 8.13 5.65 23.42
CA ASN A 306 7.93 5.03 22.09
C ASN A 306 9.17 4.26 21.57
N ARG A 307 9.96 3.73 22.50
CA ARG A 307 11.04 2.74 22.27
C ARG A 307 10.73 1.47 23.05
N TYR A 308 9.46 1.07 23.04
CA TYR A 308 9.03 -0.10 23.77
C TYR A 308 9.42 -1.36 23.03
N THR A 309 9.70 -2.42 23.77
CA THR A 309 9.94 -3.76 23.27
C THR A 309 8.96 -4.72 23.89
N THR A 310 8.46 -5.64 23.10
CA THR A 310 7.56 -6.70 23.56
C THR A 310 7.68 -7.90 22.62
N HIS A 311 7.34 -9.10 23.10
CA HIS A 311 7.41 -10.30 22.29
C HIS A 311 6.38 -11.36 22.71
N GLY A 312 6.15 -12.34 21.84
CA GLY A 312 5.24 -13.45 22.10
C GLY A 312 4.77 -14.12 20.80
N PRO A 313 3.82 -15.08 20.88
CA PRO A 313 3.18 -15.64 19.70
C PRO A 313 2.46 -14.52 18.93
N LEU A 314 2.59 -14.54 17.61
CA LEU A 314 1.95 -13.53 16.77
C LEU A 314 0.43 -13.61 16.93
N SER A 315 -0.16 -12.47 17.22
CA SER A 315 -1.59 -12.29 17.43
C SER A 315 -1.96 -10.83 17.18
N VAL A 316 -3.22 -10.47 17.38
CA VAL A 316 -3.58 -9.05 17.49
C VAL A 316 -2.82 -8.37 18.64
N GLY A 317 -2.56 -7.07 18.53
CA GLY A 317 -1.94 -6.29 19.60
C GLY A 317 -0.42 -6.07 19.50
N PHE A 318 0.17 -6.43 18.37
CA PHE A 318 1.54 -6.03 17.98
C PHE A 318 1.56 -4.83 17.01
N GLY A 319 0.41 -4.17 16.83
CA GLY A 319 0.31 -2.86 16.20
C GLY A 319 0.79 -1.73 17.12
N GLY A 320 0.25 -0.52 16.95
CA GLY A 320 0.62 0.65 17.77
C GLY A 320 0.19 0.59 19.24
N SER A 321 -0.70 -0.33 19.62
CA SER A 321 -1.11 -0.62 21.00
C SER A 321 -1.65 -2.05 21.11
N ILE A 322 -1.91 -2.55 22.32
CA ILE A 322 -2.35 -3.95 22.55
C ILE A 322 -3.66 -4.34 21.85
N ASN A 323 -4.44 -3.36 21.40
CA ASN A 323 -5.71 -3.54 20.70
C ASN A 323 -5.63 -3.08 19.23
N LYS A 324 -4.43 -3.06 18.65
CA LYS A 324 -4.22 -2.67 17.25
C LYS A 324 -3.54 -3.78 16.48
N ILE A 325 -3.82 -3.78 15.18
CA ILE A 325 -3.07 -4.56 14.20
C ILE A 325 -2.47 -3.65 13.14
N GLY A 326 -1.36 -4.10 12.60
CA GLY A 326 -0.80 -3.64 11.36
C GLY A 326 -0.62 -4.77 10.35
N PRO A 327 0.20 -4.52 9.32
CA PRO A 327 0.49 -5.54 8.32
C PRO A 327 1.29 -6.69 8.90
N GLU A 328 1.95 -6.56 10.06
CA GLU A 328 2.71 -7.65 10.70
C GLU A 328 1.84 -8.88 10.95
N TYR A 329 0.58 -8.65 11.33
CA TYR A 329 -0.35 -9.72 11.61
C TYR A 329 -0.72 -10.46 10.32
N GLY A 330 -1.02 -9.71 9.25
CA GLY A 330 -1.27 -10.26 7.92
C GLY A 330 -0.09 -11.05 7.34
N ILE A 331 1.11 -10.49 7.46
CA ILE A 331 2.37 -11.06 6.97
C ILE A 331 2.64 -12.39 7.65
N GLY A 332 2.62 -12.41 8.99
CA GLY A 332 3.01 -13.61 9.72
C GLY A 332 2.01 -14.74 9.61
N ILE A 333 0.70 -14.47 9.61
CA ILE A 333 -0.31 -15.53 9.38
C ILE A 333 -0.21 -16.07 7.94
N ALA A 334 0.14 -15.25 6.95
CA ALA A 334 0.43 -15.78 5.62
C ALA A 334 1.66 -16.69 5.60
N LEU A 335 2.73 -16.33 6.31
CA LEU A 335 3.93 -17.17 6.45
C LEU A 335 3.64 -18.49 7.21
N GLU A 336 2.85 -18.45 8.29
CA GLU A 336 2.37 -19.62 9.03
C GLU A 336 1.71 -20.66 8.10
N ARG A 337 0.90 -20.17 7.14
CA ARG A 337 0.20 -21.04 6.18
C ARG A 337 1.14 -21.59 5.11
N MET A 338 2.13 -20.82 4.66
CA MET A 338 2.95 -21.15 3.49
C MET A 338 4.31 -21.78 3.80
N VAL A 339 4.82 -21.61 5.02
CA VAL A 339 6.15 -22.08 5.43
C VAL A 339 6.00 -23.02 6.62
N ASP A 340 6.52 -24.23 6.45
CA ASP A 340 6.53 -25.29 7.47
C ASP A 340 7.86 -25.25 8.22
N ALA A 341 7.97 -24.27 9.12
CA ALA A 341 9.12 -24.01 9.99
C ALA A 341 8.75 -23.07 11.14
N PRO A 342 9.53 -23.04 12.24
CA PRO A 342 9.44 -21.96 13.21
C PRO A 342 9.86 -20.63 12.59
N ILE A 343 9.14 -19.55 12.90
CA ILE A 343 9.34 -18.22 12.30
C ILE A 343 9.38 -17.16 13.40
N LEU A 344 10.42 -16.33 13.40
CA LEU A 344 10.53 -15.16 14.25
C LEU A 344 10.46 -13.88 13.43
N LEU A 345 9.42 -13.08 13.66
CA LEU A 345 9.30 -11.73 13.12
C LEU A 345 10.05 -10.74 14.02
N VAL A 346 10.91 -9.91 13.44
CA VAL A 346 11.63 -8.83 14.13
C VAL A 346 11.11 -7.50 13.59
N LYS A 347 10.17 -6.88 14.31
CA LYS A 347 9.50 -5.65 13.87
C LYS A 347 10.16 -4.42 14.49
N CYS A 348 10.60 -3.49 13.64
CA CYS A 348 11.10 -2.17 14.06
C CYS A 348 10.34 -1.08 13.30
N SER A 349 9.48 -0.31 13.99
CA SER A 349 8.64 0.68 13.31
C SER A 349 8.30 1.90 14.14
N TRP A 350 8.30 3.07 13.50
CA TRP A 350 8.04 4.36 14.13
C TRP A 350 7.17 5.26 13.26
N GLY A 351 6.31 6.07 13.87
CA GLY A 351 5.50 7.03 13.12
C GLY A 351 6.32 8.18 12.55
N ASN A 352 5.90 8.72 11.40
CA ASN A 352 6.46 9.95 10.80
C ASN A 352 7.98 9.92 10.52
N THR A 353 8.48 8.81 9.98
CA THR A 353 9.90 8.63 9.65
C THR A 353 10.11 8.52 8.14
N ALA A 354 11.10 9.24 7.61
CA ALA A 354 11.47 9.24 6.19
C ALA A 354 12.75 8.40 5.92
N ILE A 355 12.85 7.79 4.73
CA ILE A 355 14.04 7.01 4.32
C ILE A 355 15.26 7.88 4.03
N LYS A 356 15.06 9.09 3.50
CA LYS A 356 16.16 10.05 3.30
C LYS A 356 16.79 10.56 4.60
N ASP A 357 16.07 10.46 5.73
CA ASP A 357 16.43 11.09 7.01
C ASP A 357 16.55 10.04 8.13
N ALA A 358 15.42 9.65 8.72
CA ALA A 358 15.35 8.84 9.94
C ALA A 358 15.76 7.38 9.74
N TRP A 359 15.57 6.85 8.53
CA TRP A 359 16.01 5.53 8.11
C TRP A 359 17.18 5.59 7.12
N ARG A 360 17.87 6.73 7.01
CA ARG A 360 19.00 6.89 6.09
C ARG A 360 20.07 5.84 6.41
N PRO A 361 20.37 4.90 5.50
CA PRO A 361 21.35 3.84 5.75
C PRO A 361 22.73 4.40 6.14
N PRO A 362 23.49 3.74 7.03
CA PRO A 362 24.84 4.16 7.38
C PRO A 362 25.80 4.25 6.18
N THR A 363 25.56 3.47 5.11
CA THR A 363 26.32 3.55 3.85
C THR A 363 26.22 4.92 3.17
N LEU A 364 25.19 5.69 3.49
CA LEU A 364 24.94 7.04 2.97
C LEU A 364 25.36 8.16 3.95
N ASP A 365 26.13 7.86 5.00
CA ASP A 365 26.70 8.88 5.88
C ASP A 365 27.77 9.72 5.16
N GLY A 366 27.47 11.00 4.94
CA GLY A 366 28.32 11.91 4.18
C GLY A 366 28.37 11.64 2.67
N VAL A 367 27.47 10.78 2.16
CA VAL A 367 27.40 10.41 0.74
C VAL A 367 26.01 10.77 0.20
N GLU A 368 25.99 11.38 -0.97
CA GLU A 368 24.75 11.63 -1.71
C GLU A 368 24.49 10.54 -2.72
N THR A 369 23.23 10.21 -2.90
CA THR A 369 22.79 9.47 -4.08
C THR A 369 22.95 10.32 -5.36
N PRO A 370 22.97 9.71 -6.56
CA PRO A 370 23.03 10.46 -7.82
C PRO A 370 21.92 11.51 -7.94
N SER A 371 20.70 11.19 -7.54
CA SER A 371 19.56 12.12 -7.58
C SER A 371 19.71 13.27 -6.59
N GLU A 372 20.20 13.02 -5.37
CA GLU A 372 20.49 14.07 -4.39
C GLU A 372 21.58 15.03 -4.89
N LYS A 373 22.69 14.49 -5.42
CA LYS A 373 23.78 15.29 -5.97
C LYS A 373 23.30 16.18 -7.11
N ALA A 374 22.54 15.62 -8.06
CA ALA A 374 21.98 16.38 -9.17
C ALA A 374 21.05 17.50 -8.69
N ALA A 375 20.18 17.21 -7.70
CA ALA A 375 19.30 18.20 -7.11
C ALA A 375 20.06 19.34 -6.42
N ARG A 376 21.11 19.03 -5.66
CA ARG A 376 21.96 20.03 -4.99
C ARG A 376 22.70 20.91 -6.00
N GLU A 377 23.29 20.32 -7.03
CA GLU A 377 24.00 21.05 -8.08
C GLU A 377 23.05 21.97 -8.88
N ALA A 378 21.87 21.47 -9.24
CA ALA A 378 20.84 22.27 -9.90
C ALA A 378 20.34 23.43 -9.02
N TRP A 379 20.13 23.18 -7.73
CA TRP A 379 19.75 24.21 -6.75
C TRP A 379 20.82 25.29 -6.62
N ASN A 380 22.09 24.89 -6.47
CA ASN A 380 23.20 25.83 -6.38
C ASN A 380 23.32 26.71 -7.64
N LYS A 381 23.16 26.12 -8.83
CA LYS A 381 23.15 26.86 -10.09
C LYS A 381 22.00 27.87 -10.13
N LYS A 382 20.78 27.44 -9.77
CA LYS A 382 19.59 28.30 -9.73
C LYS A 382 19.76 29.48 -8.75
N MET A 383 20.28 29.21 -7.56
CA MET A 383 20.43 30.22 -6.52
C MET A 383 21.57 31.20 -6.79
N ALA A 384 22.66 30.74 -7.44
CA ALA A 384 23.73 31.59 -7.92
C ALA A 384 23.24 32.58 -8.99
N ALA A 385 22.48 32.11 -10.00
CA ALA A 385 21.91 32.98 -11.03
C ALA A 385 20.94 34.02 -10.44
N ARG A 386 20.13 33.62 -9.45
CA ARG A 386 19.25 34.55 -8.72
C ARG A 386 20.05 35.59 -7.93
N ALA A 387 21.13 35.17 -7.29
CA ALA A 387 21.99 36.04 -6.49
C ALA A 387 22.65 37.11 -7.36
N GLU A 388 23.15 36.71 -8.52
CA GLU A 388 23.72 37.60 -9.55
C GLU A 388 22.69 38.64 -10.01
N ALA A 389 21.47 38.21 -10.35
CA ALA A 389 20.40 39.13 -10.76
C ALA A 389 19.96 40.11 -9.65
N GLU A 390 20.11 39.72 -8.38
CA GLU A 390 19.79 40.54 -7.20
C GLU A 390 21.01 41.34 -6.67
N GLY A 391 22.19 41.22 -7.31
CA GLY A 391 23.41 41.90 -6.87
C GLY A 391 23.94 41.47 -5.51
N ARG A 392 23.66 40.22 -5.09
CA ARG A 392 24.10 39.65 -3.80
C ARG A 392 25.05 38.48 -3.99
N GLU A 393 25.88 38.21 -2.99
CA GLU A 393 26.73 37.01 -2.95
C GLU A 393 25.90 35.75 -2.65
N TYR A 394 26.36 34.59 -3.13
CA TYR A 394 25.78 33.29 -2.80
C TYR A 394 26.87 32.27 -2.49
N THR A 395 26.76 31.64 -1.32
CA THR A 395 27.58 30.50 -0.93
C THR A 395 26.87 29.21 -1.34
N PRO A 396 27.47 28.37 -2.21
CA PRO A 396 26.89 27.08 -2.58
C PRO A 396 26.69 26.16 -1.38
N VAL A 397 25.57 25.43 -1.38
CA VAL A 397 25.32 24.33 -0.46
C VAL A 397 26.35 23.22 -0.75
N PRO A 398 27.23 22.87 0.20
CA PRO A 398 28.24 21.83 -0.02
C PRO A 398 27.59 20.44 0.00
N ALA A 399 28.32 19.44 -0.50
CA ALA A 399 27.97 18.04 -0.27
C ALA A 399 27.94 17.75 1.25
N PRO A 400 27.10 16.80 1.70
CA PRO A 400 27.05 16.38 3.09
C PRO A 400 28.42 15.87 3.54
N LYS A 401 28.72 16.06 4.82
CA LYS A 401 29.95 15.56 5.45
C LYS A 401 29.63 14.32 6.25
N LYS A 402 30.60 13.41 6.34
CA LYS A 402 30.53 12.24 7.19
C LYS A 402 30.40 12.68 8.65
N THR A 403 29.43 12.13 9.36
CA THR A 403 29.16 12.40 10.78
C THR A 403 29.66 11.28 11.69
N GLY A 404 29.65 10.04 11.19
CA GLY A 404 29.87 8.84 12.00
C GLY A 404 28.69 8.48 12.90
N GLU A 405 27.58 9.22 12.84
CA GLU A 405 26.41 9.01 13.67
C GLU A 405 25.35 8.19 12.92
N LEU A 406 24.68 7.28 13.63
CA LEU A 406 23.53 6.57 13.09
C LEU A 406 22.33 7.50 13.01
N SER A 407 21.54 7.38 11.95
CA SER A 407 20.24 8.05 11.88
C SER A 407 19.28 7.49 12.95
N TYR A 408 18.25 8.28 13.28
CA TYR A 408 17.37 8.05 14.42
C TYR A 408 16.87 6.61 14.54
N CYS A 409 16.35 6.01 13.46
CA CYS A 409 15.80 4.65 13.51
C CYS A 409 16.90 3.59 13.55
N TRP A 410 18.03 3.78 12.85
CA TRP A 410 19.15 2.82 12.88
C TRP A 410 19.82 2.76 14.25
N GLY A 411 19.92 3.89 14.96
CA GLY A 411 20.42 3.93 16.33
C GLY A 411 19.61 3.10 17.33
N MET A 412 18.36 2.74 16.98
CA MET A 412 17.51 1.86 17.79
C MET A 412 17.38 0.45 17.18
N THR A 413 17.35 0.36 15.86
CA THR A 413 17.13 -0.88 15.12
C THR A 413 18.34 -1.81 15.17
N LEU A 414 19.56 -1.30 14.97
CA LEU A 414 20.76 -2.16 14.95
C LEU A 414 21.02 -2.84 16.31
N PRO A 415 21.02 -2.12 17.45
CA PRO A 415 21.18 -2.79 18.75
C PRO A 415 20.08 -3.80 19.04
N HIS A 416 18.86 -3.56 18.55
CA HIS A 416 17.75 -4.49 18.71
C HIS A 416 17.96 -5.77 17.89
N ILE A 417 18.35 -5.65 16.62
CA ILE A 417 18.66 -6.80 15.75
C ILE A 417 19.81 -7.61 16.36
N GLU A 418 20.91 -6.96 16.76
CA GLU A 418 22.04 -7.64 17.40
C GLU A 418 21.62 -8.40 18.65
N LYS A 419 20.80 -7.79 19.52
CA LYS A 419 20.24 -8.43 20.72
C LYS A 419 19.39 -9.65 20.38
N VAL A 420 18.58 -9.59 19.33
CA VAL A 420 17.69 -10.70 18.93
C VAL A 420 18.48 -11.84 18.29
N LEU A 421 19.40 -11.53 17.39
CA LEU A 421 20.21 -12.53 16.69
C LEU A 421 21.21 -13.23 17.62
N ALA A 422 21.64 -12.59 18.70
CA ALA A 422 22.52 -13.18 19.70
C ALA A 422 21.83 -14.23 20.60
N ASP A 423 20.50 -14.13 20.77
CA ASP A 423 19.72 -15.08 21.56
C ASP A 423 18.28 -15.23 21.00
N PRO A 424 18.11 -15.90 19.84
CA PRO A 424 16.79 -16.10 19.25
C PRO A 424 15.86 -16.94 20.13
N GLY A 425 16.43 -17.83 20.96
CA GLY A 425 15.70 -18.72 21.87
C GLY A 425 14.92 -17.97 22.96
N LYS A 426 15.33 -16.75 23.32
CA LYS A 426 14.53 -15.86 24.17
C LYS A 426 13.17 -15.53 23.55
N TYR A 427 13.08 -15.46 22.22
CA TYR A 427 11.92 -14.93 21.51
C TYR A 427 11.10 -16.01 20.80
N HIS A 428 11.70 -17.16 20.48
CA HIS A 428 11.02 -18.29 19.83
C HIS A 428 11.27 -19.61 20.58
N PRO A 429 10.23 -20.28 21.11
CA PRO A 429 10.38 -21.48 21.94
C PRO A 429 10.91 -22.71 21.16
N GLU A 430 10.60 -22.79 19.87
CA GLU A 430 11.09 -23.86 18.98
C GLU A 430 12.49 -23.59 18.38
N TYR A 431 13.22 -22.56 18.84
CA TYR A 431 14.59 -22.35 18.38
C TYR A 431 15.51 -23.45 18.90
N ASP A 432 16.14 -24.17 17.98
CA ASP A 432 17.17 -25.16 18.27
C ASP A 432 18.57 -24.55 17.98
N PRO A 433 19.41 -24.33 19.00
CA PRO A 433 20.76 -23.80 18.81
C PRO A 433 21.68 -24.71 17.99
N ASP A 434 21.41 -26.02 17.93
CA ASP A 434 22.20 -26.97 17.13
C ASP A 434 21.88 -26.86 15.63
N LEU A 435 20.63 -26.50 15.28
CA LEU A 435 20.21 -26.23 13.90
C LEU A 435 20.52 -24.78 13.47
N GLY A 436 20.40 -23.83 14.41
CA GLY A 436 20.58 -22.41 14.15
C GLY A 436 19.38 -21.76 13.45
N TYR A 437 19.60 -20.61 12.82
CA TYR A 437 18.58 -19.84 12.11
C TYR A 437 19.01 -19.50 10.68
N GLU A 438 18.04 -19.10 9.85
CA GLU A 438 18.24 -18.48 8.54
C GLU A 438 17.51 -17.14 8.51
N ILE A 439 18.07 -16.16 7.80
CA ILE A 439 17.36 -14.93 7.50
C ILE A 439 16.38 -15.21 6.35
N GLY A 440 15.09 -15.30 6.68
CA GLY A 440 14.01 -15.56 5.72
C GLY A 440 13.70 -14.35 4.84
N GLY A 441 14.03 -13.15 5.28
CA GLY A 441 13.96 -11.94 4.47
C GLY A 441 13.53 -10.70 5.23
N MET A 442 13.10 -9.69 4.48
CA MET A 442 12.67 -8.41 5.02
C MET A 442 11.44 -7.86 4.29
N VAL A 443 10.47 -7.35 5.06
CA VAL A 443 9.34 -6.58 4.55
C VAL A 443 9.49 -5.12 4.95
N TRP A 444 9.39 -4.24 3.97
CA TRP A 444 9.45 -2.79 4.13
C TRP A 444 8.10 -2.16 3.80
N PHE A 445 7.53 -1.42 4.76
CA PHE A 445 6.33 -0.64 4.50
C PHE A 445 6.47 0.80 5.00
N GLN A 446 6.91 1.67 4.09
CA GLN A 446 7.16 3.08 4.32
C GLN A 446 6.94 3.89 3.04
N GLY A 447 6.86 5.22 3.16
CA GLY A 447 6.98 6.12 2.02
C GLY A 447 6.15 7.40 2.11
N TYR A 448 5.14 7.47 3.01
CA TYR A 448 4.28 8.66 3.11
C TYR A 448 5.07 9.94 3.45
N SER A 449 6.08 9.86 4.32
CA SER A 449 6.96 11.00 4.64
C SER A 449 7.95 11.35 3.51
N ASP A 450 7.97 10.57 2.43
CA ASP A 450 8.87 10.67 1.28
C ASP A 450 8.15 10.97 -0.05
N GLN A 451 6.87 11.36 -0.03
CA GLN A 451 6.10 11.62 -1.26
C GLN A 451 6.79 12.60 -2.24
N ASN A 452 7.64 13.49 -1.72
CA ASN A 452 8.41 14.47 -2.49
C ASN A 452 9.90 14.12 -2.59
N ASN A 453 10.29 12.86 -2.40
CA ASN A 453 11.67 12.39 -2.45
C ASN A 453 11.98 11.70 -3.78
N PRO A 454 12.53 12.40 -4.79
CA PRO A 454 12.86 11.78 -6.08
C PRO A 454 13.97 10.72 -5.99
N ALA A 455 14.75 10.71 -4.90
CA ALA A 455 15.82 9.73 -4.66
C ALA A 455 15.32 8.49 -3.90
N TYR A 456 14.00 8.30 -3.72
CA TYR A 456 13.45 7.21 -2.91
C TYR A 456 13.96 5.82 -3.35
N GLY A 457 13.98 5.55 -4.66
CA GLY A 457 14.46 4.27 -5.19
C GLY A 457 15.94 4.02 -4.89
N GLU A 458 16.78 5.05 -5.02
CA GLU A 458 18.22 4.96 -4.71
C GLU A 458 18.45 4.73 -3.21
N HIS A 459 17.72 5.43 -2.34
CA HIS A 459 17.75 5.19 -0.90
C HIS A 459 17.31 3.77 -0.52
N LEU A 460 16.29 3.24 -1.20
CA LEU A 460 15.79 1.90 -0.93
C LEU A 460 16.81 0.83 -1.34
N VAL A 461 17.47 0.98 -2.49
CA VAL A 461 18.56 0.08 -2.90
C VAL A 461 19.69 0.06 -1.86
N GLU A 462 20.12 1.23 -1.39
CA GLU A 462 21.16 1.33 -0.37
C GLU A 462 20.73 0.74 0.97
N LEU A 463 19.45 0.89 1.35
CA LEU A 463 18.91 0.25 2.54
C LEU A 463 18.94 -1.27 2.44
N VAL A 464 18.56 -1.83 1.29
CA VAL A 464 18.56 -3.28 1.05
C VAL A 464 19.99 -3.81 1.08
N ASN A 465 20.93 -3.17 0.39
CA ASN A 465 22.34 -3.56 0.40
C ASN A 465 22.93 -3.51 1.81
N PHE A 466 22.69 -2.41 2.53
CA PHE A 466 23.14 -2.27 3.91
C PHE A 466 22.61 -3.38 4.80
N MET A 467 21.32 -3.72 4.71
CA MET A 467 20.73 -4.79 5.50
C MET A 467 21.30 -6.16 5.13
N ARG A 468 21.51 -6.44 3.85
CA ARG A 468 22.13 -7.69 3.37
C ARG A 468 23.54 -7.87 3.92
N ASP A 469 24.33 -6.81 3.92
CA ASP A 469 25.68 -6.82 4.50
C ASP A 469 25.62 -6.98 6.03
N GLN A 470 24.71 -6.27 6.71
CA GLN A 470 24.57 -6.30 8.16
C GLN A 470 24.20 -7.68 8.71
N VAL A 471 23.44 -8.49 7.96
CA VAL A 471 22.99 -9.83 8.36
C VAL A 471 23.65 -10.94 7.55
N ASP A 472 24.72 -10.63 6.82
CA ASP A 472 25.52 -11.55 5.99
C ASP A 472 24.66 -12.45 5.08
N THR A 473 23.69 -11.84 4.40
CA THR A 473 22.75 -12.56 3.50
C THR A 473 22.64 -11.80 2.17
N PRO A 474 23.58 -11.97 1.22
CA PRO A 474 23.66 -11.16 -0.02
C PRO A 474 22.42 -11.19 -0.92
N ASP A 475 21.68 -12.30 -0.92
CA ASP A 475 20.46 -12.48 -1.72
C ASP A 475 19.19 -12.46 -0.86
N MET A 476 19.24 -11.81 0.32
CA MET A 476 18.10 -11.74 1.24
C MET A 476 16.82 -11.32 0.50
N PRO A 477 15.74 -12.13 0.55
CA PRO A 477 14.44 -11.76 0.03
C PRO A 477 13.95 -10.44 0.61
N PHE A 478 13.48 -9.54 -0.25
CA PHE A 478 12.98 -8.23 0.15
C PHE A 478 11.64 -7.94 -0.49
N VAL A 479 10.66 -7.52 0.31
CA VAL A 479 9.33 -7.14 -0.17
C VAL A 479 9.01 -5.71 0.25
N ALA A 480 8.69 -4.85 -0.71
CA ALA A 480 8.17 -3.50 -0.42
C ALA A 480 6.66 -3.43 -0.69
N GLY A 481 5.88 -2.93 0.28
CA GLY A 481 4.48 -2.58 0.05
C GLY A 481 4.35 -1.15 -0.49
N THR A 482 3.71 -0.97 -1.64
CA THR A 482 3.44 0.38 -2.18
C THR A 482 2.52 1.18 -1.26
N LEU A 483 2.46 2.51 -1.42
CA LEU A 483 1.40 3.31 -0.82
C LEU A 483 0.10 3.10 -1.60
N GLY A 484 -0.96 2.69 -0.92
CA GLY A 484 -2.25 2.43 -1.58
C GLY A 484 -3.06 3.68 -1.93
N MET A 485 -2.69 4.85 -1.39
CA MET A 485 -3.42 6.12 -1.52
C MET A 485 -3.67 6.64 -2.94
N PRO A 486 -2.82 6.37 -3.97
CA PRO A 486 -3.16 6.72 -5.35
C PRO A 486 -4.46 6.05 -5.83
N ALA A 487 -4.85 4.94 -5.19
CA ALA A 487 -6.11 4.20 -5.29
C ALA A 487 -6.47 3.62 -6.67
N TYR A 488 -6.32 4.41 -7.74
CA TYR A 488 -6.67 4.05 -9.10
C TYR A 488 -5.51 3.37 -9.82
N ARG A 489 -5.83 2.40 -10.69
CA ARG A 489 -4.89 1.49 -11.34
C ARG A 489 -3.81 2.22 -12.13
N HIS A 490 -4.16 3.24 -12.92
CA HIS A 490 -3.19 3.97 -13.74
C HIS A 490 -2.21 4.80 -12.91
N MET A 491 -2.57 5.16 -11.67
CA MET A 491 -1.73 5.94 -10.76
C MET A 491 -0.97 5.08 -9.75
N ALA A 492 -1.38 3.82 -9.56
CA ALA A 492 -0.97 2.96 -8.46
C ALA A 492 0.56 2.81 -8.34
N LEU A 493 1.28 2.83 -9.46
CA LEU A 493 2.73 2.60 -9.52
C LEU A 493 3.51 3.85 -9.98
N GLU A 494 2.85 5.01 -10.05
CA GLU A 494 3.47 6.29 -10.42
C GLU A 494 4.01 7.04 -9.19
N GLY A 495 4.66 8.19 -9.45
CA GLY A 495 5.16 9.08 -8.41
C GLY A 495 6.49 8.64 -7.79
N ASN A 496 7.04 9.49 -6.93
CA ASN A 496 8.40 9.32 -6.40
C ASN A 496 8.57 8.04 -5.57
N VAL A 497 7.56 7.70 -4.76
CA VAL A 497 7.66 6.58 -3.80
C VAL A 497 7.33 5.26 -4.47
N ASN A 498 6.12 5.08 -4.99
CA ASN A 498 5.73 3.82 -5.61
C ASN A 498 6.57 3.55 -6.87
N GLY A 499 6.76 4.56 -7.72
CA GLY A 499 7.68 4.49 -8.85
C GLY A 499 9.14 4.25 -8.43
N GLY A 500 9.58 4.83 -7.31
CA GLY A 500 10.90 4.56 -6.73
C GLY A 500 11.07 3.11 -6.25
N MET A 501 10.03 2.48 -5.69
CA MET A 501 10.07 1.05 -5.35
C MET A 501 10.20 0.18 -6.61
N ILE A 502 9.46 0.51 -7.68
CA ILE A 502 9.58 -0.18 -8.98
C ILE A 502 10.99 0.01 -9.56
N GLN A 503 11.52 1.23 -9.51
CA GLN A 503 12.88 1.53 -9.94
C GLN A 503 13.89 0.68 -9.17
N ALA A 504 13.78 0.63 -7.83
CA ALA A 504 14.67 -0.16 -6.98
C ALA A 504 14.65 -1.65 -7.34
N ALA A 505 13.48 -2.24 -7.53
CA ALA A 505 13.35 -3.66 -7.91
C ALA A 505 13.99 -4.00 -9.28
N GLN A 506 14.20 -3.00 -10.15
CA GLN A 506 14.86 -3.18 -11.45
C GLN A 506 16.38 -3.06 -11.40
N PHE A 507 16.97 -2.59 -10.28
CA PHE A 507 18.42 -2.50 -10.13
C PHE A 507 19.06 -3.90 -10.26
N PRO A 508 20.21 -4.04 -10.93
CA PRO A 508 20.82 -5.35 -11.21
C PRO A 508 20.97 -6.26 -9.97
N GLY A 509 21.37 -5.72 -8.83
CA GLY A 509 21.54 -6.49 -7.57
C GLY A 509 20.23 -6.84 -6.84
N MET A 510 19.09 -6.36 -7.32
CA MET A 510 17.77 -6.58 -6.71
C MET A 510 16.92 -7.59 -7.50
N ARG A 511 17.31 -7.91 -8.74
CA ARG A 511 16.53 -8.79 -9.61
C ARG A 511 16.42 -10.20 -9.02
N GLY A 512 15.21 -10.74 -9.03
CA GLY A 512 14.91 -12.07 -8.50
C GLY A 512 14.82 -12.14 -6.97
N THR A 513 15.30 -11.12 -6.24
CA THR A 513 15.37 -11.12 -4.76
C THR A 513 14.56 -10.00 -4.12
N MET A 514 14.11 -9.03 -4.90
CA MET A 514 13.20 -7.96 -4.47
C MET A 514 11.88 -8.01 -5.23
N ASP A 515 10.76 -7.96 -4.51
CA ASP A 515 9.42 -7.79 -5.07
C ASP A 515 8.72 -6.56 -4.48
N VAL A 516 7.75 -6.04 -5.22
CA VAL A 516 6.95 -4.88 -4.82
C VAL A 516 5.47 -5.27 -4.86
N VAL A 517 4.81 -5.26 -3.71
CA VAL A 517 3.38 -5.58 -3.63
C VAL A 517 2.57 -4.32 -3.86
N ASN A 518 1.80 -4.30 -4.94
CA ASN A 518 0.84 -3.24 -5.22
C ASN A 518 -0.32 -3.30 -4.22
N THR A 519 -0.35 -2.35 -3.29
CA THR A 519 -1.39 -2.26 -2.26
C THR A 519 -2.57 -1.36 -2.66
N ALA A 520 -2.50 -0.68 -3.80
CA ALA A 520 -3.55 0.22 -4.25
C ALA A 520 -4.92 -0.46 -4.34
N PRO A 521 -5.07 -1.71 -4.81
CA PRO A 521 -6.38 -2.40 -4.81
C PRO A 521 -7.01 -2.57 -3.43
N TYR A 522 -6.19 -2.67 -2.36
CA TYR A 522 -6.66 -2.86 -0.99
C TYR A 522 -7.01 -1.56 -0.27
N PHE A 523 -6.68 -0.40 -0.84
CA PHE A 523 -7.02 0.88 -0.26
C PHE A 523 -8.56 1.07 -0.24
N PRO A 524 -9.19 1.36 0.91
CA PRO A 524 -10.65 1.39 1.02
C PRO A 524 -11.21 2.75 0.57
N LEU A 525 -11.08 3.07 -0.71
CA LEU A 525 -11.52 4.34 -1.32
C LEU A 525 -13.02 4.60 -1.10
N GLU A 526 -13.82 3.55 -0.98
CA GLU A 526 -15.24 3.63 -0.66
C GLU A 526 -15.51 4.25 0.72
N LEU A 527 -14.57 4.16 1.68
CA LEU A 527 -14.69 4.79 2.98
C LEU A 527 -14.38 6.30 2.92
N ASP A 528 -13.51 6.74 2.00
CA ASP A 528 -13.40 8.16 1.65
C ASP A 528 -14.73 8.67 1.07
N MET A 529 -15.37 7.88 0.20
CA MET A 529 -16.67 8.27 -0.37
C MET A 529 -17.80 8.27 0.66
N ALA A 530 -17.82 7.32 1.59
CA ALA A 530 -18.73 7.34 2.73
C ALA A 530 -18.52 8.60 3.58
N HIS A 531 -17.26 9.02 3.80
CA HIS A 531 -16.98 10.27 4.49
C HIS A 531 -17.53 11.49 3.75
N ASN A 532 -17.40 11.52 2.42
CA ASN A 532 -17.94 12.59 1.59
C ASN A 532 -19.47 12.63 1.66
N VAL A 533 -20.15 11.49 1.53
CA VAL A 533 -21.61 11.37 1.70
C VAL A 533 -22.04 11.88 3.08
N ARG A 534 -21.40 11.41 4.15
CA ARG A 534 -21.68 11.82 5.53
C ARG A 534 -21.54 13.34 5.74
N THR A 535 -20.62 14.00 5.04
CA THR A 535 -20.34 15.42 5.25
C THR A 535 -21.05 16.35 4.28
N GLY A 536 -21.42 15.85 3.09
CA GLY A 536 -22.03 16.65 2.03
C GLY A 536 -23.54 16.46 1.88
N MET A 537 -24.13 15.38 2.39
CA MET A 537 -25.59 15.17 2.36
C MET A 537 -26.29 15.74 3.60
N ASP A 538 -27.60 16.00 3.46
CA ASP A 538 -28.47 16.39 4.57
C ASP A 538 -28.49 15.29 5.64
N LYS A 539 -28.61 15.68 6.91
CA LYS A 539 -28.60 14.73 8.04
C LYS A 539 -29.84 13.84 8.07
N GLU A 540 -30.95 14.30 7.50
CA GLU A 540 -32.19 13.54 7.38
C GLU A 540 -32.18 12.60 6.16
N ASP A 541 -31.16 12.69 5.30
CA ASP A 541 -31.01 11.80 4.14
C ASP A 541 -30.65 10.36 4.61
N PRO A 542 -31.37 9.31 4.16
CA PRO A 542 -31.04 7.93 4.51
C PRO A 542 -29.60 7.52 4.16
N GLU A 543 -29.01 8.05 3.09
CA GLU A 543 -27.63 7.77 2.70
C GLU A 543 -26.61 8.40 3.67
N HIS A 544 -26.96 9.54 4.30
CA HIS A 544 -26.15 10.09 5.40
C HIS A 544 -26.08 9.10 6.57
N ALA A 545 -27.22 8.58 7.01
CA ALA A 545 -27.30 7.63 8.12
C ALA A 545 -26.57 6.32 7.81
N LYS A 546 -26.70 5.81 6.58
CA LYS A 546 -25.99 4.62 6.10
C LYS A 546 -24.48 4.82 6.07
N ALA A 547 -24.00 5.93 5.52
CA ALA A 547 -22.58 6.24 5.49
C ALA A 547 -21.98 6.41 6.89
N MET A 548 -22.73 7.04 7.81
CA MET A 548 -22.37 7.13 9.23
C MET A 548 -22.18 5.76 9.88
N ASP A 549 -23.11 4.83 9.66
CA ASP A 549 -23.09 3.48 10.23
C ASP A 549 -21.92 2.65 9.69
N ILE A 550 -21.68 2.71 8.38
CA ILE A 550 -20.53 2.07 7.73
C ILE A 550 -19.23 2.61 8.32
N LEU A 551 -19.05 3.93 8.38
CA LEU A 551 -17.83 4.51 8.93
C LEU A 551 -17.59 4.13 10.39
N LYS A 552 -18.66 4.05 11.20
CA LYS A 552 -18.57 3.65 12.60
C LYS A 552 -18.05 2.22 12.76
N ARG A 553 -18.39 1.30 11.87
CA ARG A 553 -17.95 -0.10 11.93
C ARG A 553 -16.65 -0.37 11.17
N ALA A 554 -16.43 0.27 10.03
CA ALA A 554 -15.33 -0.05 9.11
C ALA A 554 -14.07 0.79 9.33
N THR A 555 -14.14 1.84 10.16
CA THR A 555 -13.01 2.74 10.40
C THR A 555 -12.64 2.83 11.87
N SER A 556 -11.36 3.03 12.12
CA SER A 556 -10.83 3.43 13.41
C SER A 556 -9.85 4.59 13.24
N ASN A 557 -9.10 4.94 14.30
CA ASN A 557 -8.03 5.95 14.23
C ASN A 557 -8.44 7.30 13.60
N LYS A 558 -9.70 7.72 13.82
CA LYS A 558 -10.28 8.94 13.24
C LYS A 558 -10.18 9.01 11.71
N GLY A 559 -10.11 7.88 11.01
CA GLY A 559 -9.97 7.82 9.56
C GLY A 559 -8.54 8.02 9.03
N PHE A 560 -7.53 8.15 9.89
CA PHE A 560 -6.12 8.19 9.46
C PHE A 560 -5.54 6.78 9.29
N HIS A 561 -4.41 6.66 8.58
CA HIS A 561 -3.67 5.40 8.39
C HIS A 561 -4.54 4.30 7.78
N TYR A 562 -4.90 4.43 6.51
CA TYR A 562 -5.78 3.47 5.82
C TYR A 562 -7.12 3.31 6.53
N HIS A 563 -7.67 4.43 7.02
CA HIS A 563 -8.90 4.51 7.83
C HIS A 563 -8.89 3.67 9.11
N GLY A 564 -7.75 3.15 9.56
CA GLY A 564 -7.74 2.12 10.61
C GLY A 564 -8.54 0.88 10.23
N SER A 565 -8.64 0.58 8.94
CA SER A 565 -9.42 -0.55 8.42
C SER A 565 -8.63 -1.86 8.53
N ALA A 566 -9.11 -2.78 9.37
CA ALA A 566 -8.52 -4.11 9.48
C ALA A 566 -8.58 -4.87 8.15
N LYS A 567 -9.69 -4.76 7.38
CA LYS A 567 -9.79 -5.31 6.01
C LYS A 567 -8.57 -4.92 5.16
N CYS A 568 -8.25 -3.63 5.12
CA CYS A 568 -7.11 -3.11 4.36
C CYS A 568 -5.77 -3.69 4.85
N PHE A 569 -5.50 -3.63 6.16
CA PHE A 569 -4.23 -4.10 6.72
C PHE A 569 -4.02 -5.61 6.59
N LEU A 570 -5.08 -6.41 6.76
CA LEU A 570 -5.03 -7.86 6.59
C LEU A 570 -4.75 -8.23 5.14
N LEU A 571 -5.44 -7.61 4.17
CA LEU A 571 -5.20 -7.85 2.74
C LEU A 571 -3.78 -7.43 2.30
N MET A 572 -3.31 -6.26 2.73
CA MET A 572 -1.95 -5.80 2.44
C MET A 572 -0.90 -6.72 3.05
N GLY A 573 -1.07 -7.07 4.33
CA GLY A 573 -0.14 -7.95 5.05
C GLY A 573 -0.10 -9.35 4.45
N ASP A 574 -1.26 -9.92 4.14
CA ASP A 574 -1.38 -11.23 3.50
C ASP A 574 -0.65 -11.26 2.15
N ALA A 575 -0.89 -10.26 1.30
CA ALA A 575 -0.23 -10.15 0.00
C ALA A 575 1.30 -10.01 0.12
N MET A 576 1.80 -9.23 1.09
CA MET A 576 3.23 -9.12 1.38
C MET A 576 3.83 -10.42 1.92
N GLY A 577 3.14 -11.12 2.83
CA GLY A 577 3.59 -12.41 3.36
C GLY A 577 3.65 -13.49 2.28
N ARG A 578 2.65 -13.56 1.39
CA ARG A 578 2.66 -14.48 0.23
C ARG A 578 3.77 -14.16 -0.76
N SER A 579 4.02 -12.88 -1.04
CA SER A 579 5.14 -12.45 -1.89
C SER A 579 6.48 -12.84 -1.27
N LEU A 580 6.66 -12.65 0.04
CA LEU A 580 7.88 -13.05 0.72
C LEU A 580 8.08 -14.57 0.70
N ALA A 581 7.05 -15.35 1.02
CA ALA A 581 7.11 -16.82 0.95
C ALA A 581 7.48 -17.32 -0.46
N ASN A 582 6.96 -16.66 -1.51
CA ASN A 582 7.33 -16.95 -2.89
C ASN A 582 8.83 -16.73 -3.14
N LEU A 583 9.39 -15.59 -2.69
CA LEU A 583 10.83 -15.32 -2.82
C LEU A 583 11.68 -16.28 -1.97
N MET A 584 11.23 -16.63 -0.76
CA MET A 584 11.90 -17.64 0.09
C MET A 584 11.98 -19.02 -0.59
N ALA A 585 11.01 -19.33 -1.45
CA ALA A 585 10.98 -20.55 -2.26
C ALA A 585 11.78 -20.44 -3.58
N GLY A 586 12.45 -19.31 -3.84
CA GLY A 586 13.15 -19.05 -5.10
C GLY A 586 12.23 -18.72 -6.28
N GLY A 587 10.98 -18.32 -6.01
CA GLY A 587 10.03 -17.86 -7.01
C GLY A 587 10.36 -16.45 -7.53
N GLU A 588 9.88 -16.12 -8.72
CA GLU A 588 10.12 -14.82 -9.33
C GLU A 588 9.23 -13.71 -8.73
N PRO A 589 9.70 -12.45 -8.68
CA PRO A 589 8.89 -11.29 -8.32
C PRO A 589 7.67 -11.13 -9.23
N LYS A 590 6.50 -10.87 -8.64
CA LYS A 590 5.23 -10.81 -9.41
C LYS A 590 4.92 -9.43 -9.97
N ILE A 591 5.56 -8.37 -9.47
CA ILE A 591 5.23 -7.00 -9.88
C ILE A 591 5.45 -6.74 -11.38
N PHE A 592 6.44 -7.38 -12.01
CA PHE A 592 6.74 -7.17 -13.42
C PHE A 592 5.68 -7.78 -14.34
N GLU A 593 5.03 -8.87 -13.93
CA GLU A 593 3.87 -9.41 -14.64
C GLU A 593 2.71 -8.42 -14.60
N GLN A 594 2.46 -7.81 -13.43
CA GLN A 594 1.42 -6.78 -13.27
C GLN A 594 1.69 -5.53 -14.12
N LEU A 595 2.95 -5.07 -14.20
CA LEU A 595 3.34 -3.94 -15.03
C LEU A 595 3.07 -4.18 -16.53
N THR A 596 3.30 -5.40 -17.02
CA THR A 596 2.95 -5.73 -18.41
C THR A 596 1.44 -5.68 -18.64
N CYS A 597 0.63 -6.10 -17.67
CA CYS A 597 -0.83 -6.00 -17.75
C CYS A 597 -1.36 -4.57 -17.63
N ILE A 598 -0.68 -3.68 -16.90
CA ILE A 598 -1.06 -2.26 -16.81
C ILE A 598 -0.69 -1.50 -18.09
N SER A 599 0.40 -1.86 -18.76
CA SER A 599 0.87 -1.18 -19.98
C SER A 599 0.23 -1.66 -21.29
N CYS A 600 -0.46 -2.81 -21.29
CA CYS A 600 -1.12 -3.37 -22.49
C CYS A 600 -2.59 -2.93 -22.67
N GLU A 601 -3.17 -2.23 -21.70
CA GLU A 601 -4.53 -1.64 -21.73
C GLU A 601 -4.44 -0.12 -21.93
#